data_AF-A0A6A4HL87-F1
#
_entry.id   AF-A0A6A4HL87-F1
#
_cell.length_a   1.000
_cell.length_b   1.000
_cell.length_c   1.000
_cell.angle_alpha   90.00
_cell.angle_beta   90.00
_cell.angle_gamma   90.00
#
_symmetry.space_group_name_H-M   'P 1'
#
loop_
_entity.id
_entity.type
_entity.pdbx_description
1 polymer ?
#
loop_
_entity_poly.entity_id
_entity_poly.type
_entity_poly.pdbx_seq_one_letter_code
_entity_poly.pdbx_strand_id
1 'polypeptide(L)'
;MPIRPVHTSVRDFLVDEKRSGEYAVILKEGHQMLGIGTLQLMITDLHFNMCNLESSYLLNSQVENLSERITQNISPDLSYACHFWGSHIIYSQSDTIFAPLLRKFLTTEVLLFWMEVLGILGKVDVVSETAKVLLDFTNSVVCIHAILDDMEC
;
A
#
# COMPACT_ATOMS: atom_id res chain seq x y z
N MET A 1 -6.62 -10.73 1.48
CA MET A 1 -6.68 -10.91 2.95
C MET A 1 -5.28 -11.28 3.43
N PRO A 2 -4.72 -10.63 4.46
CA PRO A 2 -3.38 -10.98 4.96
C PRO A 2 -3.36 -12.44 5.44
N ILE A 3 -2.27 -13.16 5.17
CA ILE A 3 -2.06 -14.49 5.74
C ILE A 3 -1.95 -14.34 7.26
N ARG A 4 -2.74 -15.12 7.99
CA ARG A 4 -2.73 -15.14 9.46
C ARG A 4 -2.48 -16.56 9.95
N PRO A 5 -1.61 -16.75 10.95
CA PRO A 5 -1.49 -18.03 11.61
C PRO A 5 -2.85 -18.49 12.13
N VAL A 6 -3.20 -19.76 11.90
CA VAL A 6 -4.49 -20.34 12.30
C VAL A 6 -4.67 -20.29 13.81
N HIS A 7 -3.57 -20.41 14.57
CA HIS A 7 -3.61 -20.40 16.02
C HIS A 7 -2.76 -19.25 16.58
N THR A 8 -3.35 -18.48 17.49
CA THR A 8 -2.72 -17.31 18.12
C THR A 8 -1.42 -17.67 18.83
N SER A 9 -1.32 -18.86 19.43
CA SER A 9 -0.07 -19.28 20.10
C SER A 9 1.14 -19.39 19.16
N VAL A 10 0.92 -19.68 17.86
CA VAL A 10 2.01 -19.70 16.87
C VAL A 10 2.51 -18.30 16.62
N ARG A 11 1.58 -17.35 16.42
CA ARG A 11 1.93 -15.94 16.31
C ARG A 11 2.69 -15.48 17.56
N ASP A 12 2.14 -15.74 18.74
CA ASP A 12 2.71 -15.30 20.02
C ASP A 12 4.08 -15.94 20.30
N PHE A 13 4.30 -17.16 19.84
CA PHE A 13 5.62 -17.79 19.87
C PHE A 13 6.59 -17.08 18.93
N LEU A 14 6.22 -16.86 17.67
CA LEU A 14 7.09 -16.27 16.65
C LEU A 14 7.46 -14.80 16.95
N VAL A 15 6.60 -14.04 17.61
CA VAL A 15 6.89 -12.63 17.95
C VAL A 15 7.62 -12.47 19.30
N ASP A 16 7.83 -13.56 20.04
CA ASP A 16 8.61 -13.56 21.29
C ASP A 16 10.01 -14.12 21.03
N GLU A 17 10.97 -13.22 20.85
CA GLU A 17 12.37 -13.55 20.55
C GLU A 17 12.99 -14.48 21.61
N LYS A 18 12.61 -14.33 22.88
CA LYS A 18 13.14 -15.17 23.97
C LYS A 18 12.66 -16.61 23.86
N ARG A 19 11.46 -16.81 23.32
CA ARG A 19 10.85 -18.14 23.17
C ARG A 19 11.20 -18.80 21.83
N SER A 20 11.31 -18.02 20.77
CA SER A 20 11.48 -18.52 19.40
C SER A 20 12.93 -18.59 18.93
N GLY A 21 13.86 -17.89 19.57
CA GLY A 21 15.28 -17.94 19.23
C GLY A 21 15.53 -17.58 17.76
N GLU A 22 16.12 -18.49 16.99
CA GLU A 22 16.40 -18.26 15.56
C GLU A 22 15.14 -18.13 14.68
N TYR A 23 13.97 -18.54 15.18
CA TYR A 23 12.70 -18.44 14.45
C TYR A 23 11.94 -17.13 14.75
N ALA A 24 12.56 -16.22 15.50
CA ALA A 24 11.94 -14.95 15.87
C ALA A 24 11.61 -14.10 14.64
N VAL A 25 10.39 -13.58 14.60
CA VAL A 25 9.92 -12.66 13.57
C VAL A 25 9.99 -11.24 14.11
N ILE A 26 10.94 -10.47 13.57
CA ILE A 26 11.07 -9.05 13.89
C ILE A 26 9.99 -8.29 13.10
N LEU A 27 8.89 -7.95 13.78
CA LEU A 27 7.73 -7.31 13.14
C LEU A 27 8.10 -6.03 12.40
N LYS A 28 8.99 -5.20 12.96
CA LYS A 28 9.46 -3.95 12.34
C LYS A 28 10.05 -4.22 10.94
N GLU A 29 10.92 -5.21 10.83
CA GLU A 29 11.57 -5.60 9.58
C GLU A 29 10.58 -6.21 8.59
N GLY A 30 9.66 -7.04 9.07
CA GLY A 30 8.58 -7.58 8.25
C GLY A 30 7.68 -6.48 7.67
N HIS A 31 7.28 -5.50 8.48
CA HIS A 31 6.53 -4.34 8.02
C HIS A 31 7.34 -3.51 7.03
N GLN A 32 8.65 -3.34 7.24
CA GLN A 32 9.52 -2.63 6.31
C GLN A 32 9.57 -3.33 4.93
N MET A 33 9.81 -4.64 4.92
CA MET A 33 9.87 -5.44 3.70
C MET A 33 8.55 -5.39 2.93
N LEU A 34 7.43 -5.55 3.63
CA LEU A 34 6.10 -5.48 3.01
C LEU A 34 5.77 -4.07 2.53
N GLY A 35 6.15 -3.02 3.25
CA GLY A 35 5.97 -1.63 2.81
C GLY A 35 6.72 -1.33 1.51
N ILE A 36 7.96 -1.81 1.41
CA ILE A 36 8.77 -1.68 0.18
C ILE A 36 8.11 -2.43 -0.98
N GLY A 37 7.78 -3.71 -0.77
CA GLY A 37 7.21 -4.56 -1.82
C GLY A 37 5.85 -4.03 -2.32
N THR A 38 4.99 -3.59 -1.40
CA THR A 38 3.66 -3.05 -1.76
C THR A 38 3.76 -1.75 -2.55
N LEU A 39 4.64 -0.82 -2.16
CA LEU A 39 4.87 0.41 -2.94
C LEU A 39 5.46 0.09 -4.33
N GLN A 40 6.46 -0.79 -4.42
CA GLN A 40 7.07 -1.17 -5.69
C GLN A 40 6.07 -1.82 -6.65
N LEU A 41 5.23 -2.73 -6.12
CA LEU A 41 4.18 -3.39 -6.89
C LEU A 41 3.19 -2.37 -7.43
N MET A 42 2.70 -1.46 -6.59
CA MET A 42 1.77 -0.41 -7.03
C MET A 42 2.39 0.54 -8.07
N ILE A 43 3.66 0.94 -7.91
CA ILE A 43 4.37 1.81 -8.86
C ILE A 43 4.52 1.14 -10.24
N THR A 44 4.64 -0.19 -10.26
CA THR A 44 4.94 -0.95 -11.49
C THR A 44 3.67 -1.43 -12.20
N ASP A 45 2.69 -1.89 -11.43
CA ASP A 45 1.54 -2.63 -11.97
C ASP A 45 0.28 -1.78 -12.09
N LEU A 46 0.16 -0.67 -11.34
CA LEU A 46 -0.99 0.22 -11.50
C LEU A 46 -0.86 0.99 -12.80
N HIS A 47 -1.97 1.05 -13.53
CA HIS A 47 -2.13 1.87 -14.71
C HIS A 47 -3.54 2.44 -14.79
N PHE A 48 -3.73 3.42 -15.67
CA PHE A 48 -5.03 4.01 -15.94
C PHE A 48 -6.04 2.95 -16.38
N ASN A 49 -7.27 3.06 -15.89
CA ASN A 49 -8.39 2.21 -16.28
C ASN A 49 -8.12 0.72 -16.04
N MET A 50 -7.74 0.37 -14.81
CA MET A 50 -7.23 -0.96 -14.45
C MET A 50 -8.21 -2.07 -14.85
N CYS A 51 -9.51 -1.83 -14.75
CA CYS A 51 -10.56 -2.80 -15.08
C CYS A 51 -11.15 -2.63 -16.50
N ASN A 52 -10.50 -1.86 -17.38
CA ASN A 52 -10.95 -1.60 -18.74
C ASN A 52 -12.43 -1.18 -18.80
N LEU A 53 -12.81 -0.23 -17.95
CA LEU A 53 -14.14 0.35 -17.90
C LEU A 53 -14.39 1.16 -19.18
N GLU A 54 -15.59 1.03 -19.73
CA GLU A 54 -16.00 1.69 -20.97
C GLU A 54 -16.18 3.20 -20.77
N SER A 55 -16.51 3.63 -19.55
CA SER A 55 -16.87 4.99 -19.24
C SER A 55 -16.73 5.29 -17.75
N SER A 56 -16.24 6.48 -17.43
CA SER A 56 -16.20 7.01 -16.07
C SER A 56 -17.51 7.69 -15.65
N TYR A 57 -18.50 7.82 -16.55
CA TYR A 57 -19.80 8.42 -16.26
C TYR A 57 -20.77 7.46 -15.56
N LEU A 58 -20.51 6.16 -15.62
CA LEU A 58 -21.29 5.16 -14.93
C LEU A 58 -20.81 5.01 -13.50
N LEU A 59 -21.74 4.82 -12.56
CA LEU A 59 -21.38 4.35 -11.24
C LEU A 59 -20.80 2.94 -11.34
N ASN A 60 -19.85 2.61 -10.47
CA ASN A 60 -19.28 1.24 -10.40
C ASN A 60 -20.37 0.17 -10.24
N SER A 61 -21.46 0.48 -9.52
CA SER A 61 -22.62 -0.41 -9.35
C SER A 61 -23.44 -0.64 -10.64
N GLN A 62 -23.25 0.19 -11.66
CA GLN A 62 -23.92 0.11 -12.96
C GLN A 62 -23.05 -0.57 -14.03
N VAL A 63 -21.78 -0.87 -13.72
CA VAL A 63 -20.88 -1.55 -14.66
C VAL A 63 -21.19 -3.03 -14.70
N GLU A 64 -21.51 -3.54 -15.89
CA GLU A 64 -21.77 -4.96 -16.12
C GLU A 64 -20.49 -5.80 -15.92
N ASN A 65 -20.65 -6.94 -15.23
CA ASN A 65 -19.56 -7.90 -14.96
C ASN A 65 -18.36 -7.30 -14.21
N LEU A 66 -18.54 -6.19 -13.48
CA LEU A 66 -17.44 -5.53 -12.77
C LEU A 66 -16.67 -6.47 -11.84
N SER A 67 -17.38 -7.35 -11.12
CA SER A 67 -16.74 -8.33 -10.22
C SER A 67 -15.78 -9.26 -10.97
N GLU A 68 -16.12 -9.69 -12.18
CA GLU A 68 -15.27 -10.55 -13.00
C GLU A 68 -14.04 -9.77 -13.50
N ARG A 69 -14.25 -8.54 -13.97
CA ARG A 69 -13.16 -7.65 -14.41
C ARG A 69 -12.17 -7.36 -13.29
N ILE A 70 -12.66 -7.13 -12.07
CA ILE A 70 -11.81 -6.99 -10.88
C ILE A 70 -10.93 -8.23 -10.72
N THR A 71 -11.51 -9.43 -10.73
CA THR A 71 -10.74 -10.67 -10.56
C THR A 71 -9.75 -10.96 -11.68
N GLN A 72 -10.01 -10.47 -12.89
CA GLN A 72 -9.13 -10.67 -14.05
C GLN A 72 -7.96 -9.66 -14.09
N ASN A 73 -8.19 -8.42 -13.64
CA ASN A 73 -7.21 -7.34 -13.82
C ASN A 73 -6.50 -6.94 -12.52
N ILE A 74 -7.08 -7.21 -11.35
CA ILE A 74 -6.50 -6.86 -10.06
C ILE A 74 -6.12 -8.15 -9.34
N SER A 75 -4.82 -8.43 -9.28
CA SER A 75 -4.31 -9.59 -8.55
C SER A 75 -4.58 -9.46 -7.05
N PRO A 76 -4.68 -10.59 -6.30
CA PRO A 76 -4.82 -10.55 -4.84
C PRO A 76 -3.70 -9.77 -4.15
N ASP A 77 -2.48 -9.81 -4.69
CA ASP A 77 -1.30 -9.12 -4.16
C ASP A 77 -1.36 -7.62 -4.42
N LEU A 78 -1.81 -7.20 -5.61
CA LEU A 78 -2.01 -5.79 -5.92
C LEU A 78 -3.15 -5.20 -5.09
N SER A 79 -4.26 -5.94 -4.94
CA SER A 79 -5.34 -5.58 -4.03
C SER A 79 -4.81 -5.39 -2.60
N TYR A 80 -4.01 -6.33 -2.11
CA TYR A 80 -3.37 -6.22 -0.79
C TYR A 80 -2.49 -4.97 -0.70
N ALA A 81 -1.65 -4.72 -1.70
CA ALA A 81 -0.76 -3.57 -1.73
C ALA A 81 -1.55 -2.26 -1.65
N CYS A 82 -2.61 -2.10 -2.45
CA CYS A 82 -3.47 -0.92 -2.44
C CYS A 82 -4.12 -0.66 -1.07
N HIS A 83 -4.38 -1.71 -0.28
CA HIS A 83 -5.04 -1.59 1.03
C HIS A 83 -4.06 -1.31 2.18
N PHE A 84 -2.91 -1.98 2.21
CA PHE A 84 -2.14 -2.13 3.46
C PHE A 84 -0.79 -1.41 3.46
N TRP A 85 -0.34 -0.84 2.33
CA TRP A 85 0.98 -0.19 2.24
C TRP A 85 1.20 0.87 3.34
N GLY A 86 0.20 1.72 3.61
CA GLY A 86 0.32 2.78 4.61
C GLY A 86 0.49 2.24 6.04
N SER A 87 -0.23 1.17 6.39
CA SER A 87 -0.05 0.50 7.69
C SER A 87 1.36 -0.09 7.83
N HIS A 88 1.92 -0.65 6.75
CA HIS A 88 3.28 -1.17 6.76
C HIS A 88 4.31 -0.08 7.04
N ILE A 89 4.15 1.11 6.45
CA ILE A 89 5.04 2.24 6.72
C ILE A 89 4.95 2.66 8.19
N ILE A 90 3.74 2.87 8.73
CA ILE A 90 3.56 3.26 10.14
C ILE A 90 4.27 2.28 11.09
N TYR A 91 4.02 0.99 10.94
CA TYR A 91 4.55 -0.02 11.87
C TYR A 91 6.03 -0.34 11.64
N SER A 92 6.57 0.01 10.49
CA SER A 92 8.00 -0.16 10.21
C SER A 92 8.88 0.85 10.94
N GLN A 93 8.35 2.00 11.42
CA GLN A 93 9.10 3.05 12.11
C GLN A 93 10.45 3.41 11.43
N SER A 94 10.45 3.46 10.10
CA SER A 94 11.64 3.64 9.26
C SER A 94 11.37 4.67 8.16
N ASP A 95 11.14 5.94 8.53
CA ASP A 95 10.66 6.96 7.58
C ASP A 95 11.61 7.17 6.38
N THR A 96 12.91 7.21 6.61
CA THR A 96 13.88 7.57 5.55
C THR A 96 13.95 6.56 4.40
N ILE A 97 13.63 5.28 4.63
CA ILE A 97 13.75 4.24 3.60
C ILE A 97 12.62 4.33 2.56
N PHE A 98 11.47 4.88 2.94
CA PHE A 98 10.32 4.98 2.04
C PHE A 98 10.31 6.24 1.20
N ALA A 99 11.08 7.28 1.56
CA ALA A 99 11.09 8.56 0.85
C ALA A 99 11.17 8.45 -0.68
N PRO A 100 12.13 7.69 -1.27
CA PRO A 100 12.22 7.58 -2.73
C PRO A 100 11.03 6.83 -3.35
N LEU A 101 10.48 5.82 -2.66
CA LEU A 101 9.33 5.07 -3.14
C LEU A 101 8.04 5.89 -3.03
N LEU A 102 7.86 6.61 -1.92
CA LEU A 102 6.74 7.51 -1.73
C LEU A 102 6.77 8.65 -2.73
N ARG A 103 7.92 9.22 -3.06
CA ARG A 103 8.03 10.22 -4.14
C ARG A 103 7.50 9.67 -5.47
N LYS A 104 7.89 8.44 -5.84
CA LYS A 104 7.42 7.79 -7.08
C LYS A 104 5.92 7.48 -7.03
N PHE A 105 5.44 6.98 -5.90
CA PHE A 105 4.03 6.69 -5.69
C PHE A 105 3.15 7.95 -5.71
N LEU A 106 3.64 9.04 -5.12
CA LEU A 106 3.00 10.35 -5.07
C LEU A 106 3.07 11.13 -6.39
N THR A 107 3.64 10.54 -7.44
CA THR A 107 3.41 11.06 -8.78
C THR A 107 1.91 11.08 -9.06
N THR A 108 1.44 12.14 -9.72
CA THR A 108 0.01 12.32 -9.96
C THR A 108 -0.62 11.10 -10.63
N GLU A 109 0.08 10.43 -11.54
CA GLU A 109 -0.42 9.25 -12.26
C GLU A 109 -0.66 8.04 -11.34
N VAL A 110 0.39 7.57 -10.64
CA VAL A 110 0.29 6.37 -9.78
C VAL A 110 -0.71 6.58 -8.63
N LEU A 111 -0.71 7.77 -8.03
CA LEU A 111 -1.66 8.13 -6.98
C LEU A 111 -3.10 8.08 -7.48
N LEU A 112 -3.38 8.59 -8.68
CA LEU A 112 -4.72 8.55 -9.28
C LEU A 112 -5.14 7.11 -9.59
N PHE A 113 -4.25 6.27 -10.12
CA PHE A 113 -4.55 4.87 -10.43
C PHE A 113 -4.85 4.07 -9.15
N TRP A 114 -4.12 4.35 -8.07
CA TRP A 114 -4.40 3.75 -6.76
C TRP A 114 -5.78 4.14 -6.23
N MET A 115 -6.15 5.42 -6.33
CA MET A 115 -7.49 5.89 -5.93
C MET A 115 -8.60 5.29 -6.81
N GLU A 116 -8.36 5.15 -8.12
CA GLU A 116 -9.28 4.48 -9.04
C GLU A 116 -9.54 3.03 -8.59
N VAL A 117 -8.47 2.27 -8.34
CA VAL A 117 -8.57 0.88 -7.87
C VAL A 117 -9.30 0.78 -6.53
N LEU A 118 -9.01 1.66 -5.56
CA LEU A 118 -9.75 1.68 -4.30
C LEU A 118 -11.23 2.03 -4.49
N GLY A 119 -11.55 2.93 -5.42
CA GLY A 119 -12.93 3.24 -5.80
C GLY A 119 -13.66 2.03 -6.37
N ILE A 120 -13.02 1.29 -7.27
CA ILE A 120 -13.54 0.06 -7.86
C ILE A 120 -13.74 -1.03 -6.80
N LEU A 121 -12.80 -1.17 -5.86
CA LEU A 121 -12.87 -2.15 -4.78
C LEU A 121 -13.85 -1.75 -3.65
N GLY A 122 -14.43 -0.55 -3.70
CA GLY A 122 -15.33 -0.03 -2.66
C GLY A 122 -14.60 0.27 -1.34
N LYS A 123 -13.35 0.74 -1.43
CA LYS A 123 -12.37 0.86 -0.34
C LYS A 123 -11.79 2.26 -0.21
N VAL A 124 -12.61 3.27 -0.53
CA VAL A 124 -12.23 4.69 -0.50
C VAL A 124 -11.90 5.19 0.91
N ASP A 125 -12.36 4.49 1.95
CA ASP A 125 -11.98 4.72 3.34
C ASP A 125 -10.46 4.63 3.57
N VAL A 126 -9.79 3.72 2.87
CA VAL A 126 -8.33 3.55 2.92
C VAL A 126 -7.60 4.84 2.50
N VAL A 127 -8.15 5.63 1.57
CA VAL A 127 -7.54 6.89 1.15
C VAL A 127 -7.44 7.87 2.32
N SER A 128 -8.49 7.95 3.13
CA SER A 128 -8.53 8.84 4.29
C SER A 128 -7.60 8.38 5.41
N GLU A 129 -7.44 7.07 5.60
CA GLU A 129 -6.53 6.49 6.58
C GLU A 129 -5.06 6.72 6.21
N THR A 130 -4.73 6.53 4.94
CA THR A 130 -3.37 6.69 4.40
C THR A 130 -2.97 8.16 4.22
N ALA A 131 -3.93 9.09 4.03
CA ALA A 131 -3.65 10.52 4.01
C ALA A 131 -2.93 11.01 5.28
N LYS A 132 -3.25 10.43 6.45
CA LYS A 132 -2.54 10.74 7.70
C LYS A 132 -1.08 10.30 7.64
N VAL A 133 -0.81 9.12 7.10
CA VAL A 133 0.54 8.59 6.90
C VAL A 133 1.35 9.53 6.02
N LEU A 134 0.75 10.00 4.92
CA LEU A 134 1.39 10.94 4.01
C LEU A 134 1.66 12.29 4.67
N LEU A 135 0.71 12.82 5.45
CA LEU A 135 0.89 14.07 6.19
C LEU A 135 2.02 13.95 7.22
N ASP A 136 2.02 12.89 8.03
CA ASP A 136 3.07 12.62 9.02
C ASP A 136 4.45 12.49 8.34
N PHE A 137 4.49 11.83 7.18
CA PHE A 137 5.69 11.70 6.38
C PHE A 137 6.20 13.05 5.87
N THR A 138 5.32 13.89 5.33
CA THR A 138 5.67 15.23 4.84
C THR A 138 6.07 16.19 5.96
N ASN A 139 5.59 15.99 7.19
CA ASN A 139 5.96 16.82 8.34
C ASN A 139 7.28 16.41 8.99
N SER A 140 7.82 15.22 8.66
CA SER A 140 9.15 14.81 9.09
C SER A 140 10.21 15.66 8.36
N VAL A 141 10.95 16.48 9.12
CA VAL A 141 11.93 17.48 8.63
C VAL A 141 12.96 16.88 7.66
N VAL A 142 13.22 15.57 7.75
CA VAL A 142 14.13 14.81 6.87
C VAL A 142 13.54 14.59 5.46
N CYS A 143 12.22 14.48 5.34
CA CYS A 143 11.55 14.22 4.07
C CYS A 143 11.26 15.50 3.28
N ILE A 144 11.07 16.64 3.95
CA ILE A 144 10.86 17.94 3.27
C ILE A 144 12.06 18.29 2.39
N HIS A 145 13.29 18.15 2.91
CA HIS A 145 14.50 18.36 2.11
C HIS A 145 14.59 17.35 0.96
N ALA A 146 14.38 16.06 1.23
CA ALA A 146 14.42 15.03 0.20
C ALA A 146 13.30 15.13 -0.85
N ILE A 147 12.19 15.85 -0.59
CA ILE A 147 11.07 16.09 -1.52
C ILE A 147 11.26 17.40 -2.29
N LEU A 148 11.73 18.47 -1.64
CA LEU A 148 11.89 19.80 -2.24
C LEU A 148 13.20 19.98 -3.01
N ASP A 149 14.30 19.34 -2.60
CA ASP A 149 15.63 19.59 -3.19
C ASP A 149 15.75 19.15 -4.66
N ASP A 150 14.83 18.31 -5.18
CA ASP A 150 14.82 17.84 -6.58
C ASP A 150 13.63 18.39 -7.42
N MET A 151 12.78 19.26 -6.88
CA MET A 151 11.75 19.95 -7.68
C MET A 151 12.30 21.19 -8.43
N GLU A 152 13.59 21.48 -8.27
CA GLU A 152 14.33 22.55 -8.97
C GLU A 152 15.23 22.05 -10.12
N CYS A 153 15.12 20.78 -10.55
CA CYS A 153 15.84 20.24 -11.72
C CYS A 153 14.95 19.98 -12.93
#